data_AF-A0A831TEW6-F1
#
_entry.id   AF-A0A831TEW6-F1
#
_cell.length_a   1.000
_cell.length_b   1.000
_cell.length_c   1.000
_cell.angle_alpha   90.00
_cell.angle_beta   90.00
_cell.angle_gamma   90.00
#
_symmetry.space_group_name_H-M   'P 1'
#
loop_
_entity.id
_entity.type
_entity.pdbx_description
1 polymer ?
#
loop_
_entity_poly.entity_id
_entity_poly.type
_entity_poly.pdbx_seq_one_letter_code
_entity_poly.pdbx_strand_id
1 'polypeptide(L)'
;MVLRPFDLSSIPESELETSERERRAFLRLRPVTPSYQTAPIEEGFNWEEALADLDAGEWYLVVFRSVRRPDANEQALTEFDDQAYAEALMTGGLLCYFAGDLDAQRNCLSFCVWRSREEAQRTALLPRHAAAAQLAPSTYEWFVLDRYMIRKVAGSGRIIFDRLDD
;
A
#
# COMPACT_ATOMS: atom_id res chain seq x y z
N MET A 1 0.28 24.11 8.52
CA MET A 1 0.89 23.28 9.57
C MET A 1 2.17 22.71 8.99
N VAL A 2 3.35 23.17 9.43
CA VAL A 2 4.63 22.65 8.93
C VAL A 2 4.85 21.31 9.61
N LEU A 3 4.86 20.22 8.83
CA LEU A 3 5.26 18.91 9.33
C LEU A 3 6.69 19.04 9.87
N ARG A 4 6.86 18.81 11.18
CA ARG A 4 8.21 18.68 11.74
C ARG A 4 8.82 17.40 11.13
N PRO A 5 10.08 17.45 10.65
CA PRO A 5 10.76 16.24 10.21
C PRO A 5 10.75 15.22 11.35
N PHE A 6 10.48 13.96 11.01
CA PHE A 6 10.50 12.87 11.96
C PHE A 6 11.92 12.71 12.51
N ASP A 7 12.11 12.87 13.81
CA ASP A 7 13.42 12.74 14.44
C ASP A 7 13.78 11.26 14.60
N LEU A 8 14.55 10.75 13.63
CA LEU A 8 15.05 9.37 13.63
C LEU A 8 16.02 9.09 14.79
N SER A 9 16.65 10.11 15.39
CA SER A 9 17.63 9.92 16.46
C SER A 9 17.00 9.52 17.81
N SER A 10 15.68 9.65 17.92
CA SER A 10 14.90 9.27 19.09
C SER A 10 14.30 7.86 18.99
N ILE A 11 14.43 7.17 17.84
CA ILE A 11 13.93 5.80 17.65
C ILE A 11 15.00 4.79 18.13
N PRO A 12 14.65 3.80 18.96
CA PRO A 12 15.56 2.71 19.29
C PRO A 12 16.07 1.97 18.05
N GLU A 13 17.35 1.61 18.03
CA GLU A 13 17.99 0.88 16.92
C GLU A 13 17.23 -0.42 16.56
N SER A 14 16.75 -1.15 17.57
CA SER A 14 15.96 -2.37 17.37
C SER A 14 14.63 -2.13 16.63
N GLU A 15 14.03 -0.95 16.79
CA GLU A 15 12.78 -0.59 16.10
C GLU A 15 13.07 -0.20 14.64
N LEU A 16 14.19 0.46 14.37
CA LEU A 16 14.68 0.71 13.01
C LEU A 16 14.99 -0.60 12.28
N GLU A 17 15.72 -1.50 12.92
CA GLU A 17 16.04 -2.83 12.38
C GLU A 17 14.78 -3.65 12.08
N THR A 18 13.79 -3.62 12.98
CA THR A 18 12.49 -4.26 12.77
C THR A 18 11.79 -3.68 11.55
N SER A 19 11.68 -2.34 11.48
CA SER A 19 11.03 -1.65 10.36
C SER A 19 11.72 -1.95 9.02
N GLU A 20 13.05 -2.06 8.99
CA GLU A 20 13.77 -2.45 7.79
C GLU A 20 13.53 -3.91 7.39
N ARG A 21 13.47 -4.83 8.36
CA ARG A 21 13.15 -6.25 8.09
C ARG A 21 11.76 -6.39 7.49
N GLU A 22 10.78 -5.70 8.06
CA GLU A 22 9.41 -5.65 7.55
C GLU A 22 9.38 -5.10 6.12
N ARG A 23 10.01 -3.94 5.90
CA ARG A 23 10.09 -3.31 4.57
C ARG A 23 10.70 -4.26 3.54
N ARG A 24 11.83 -4.91 3.87
CA ARG A 24 12.48 -5.89 2.99
C ARG A 24 11.56 -7.07 2.68
N ALA A 25 10.77 -7.54 3.64
CA ALA A 25 9.83 -8.64 3.45
C ALA A 25 8.69 -8.23 2.49
N PHE A 26 8.04 -7.10 2.73
CA PHE A 26 6.93 -6.63 1.90
C PHE A 26 7.36 -6.26 0.47
N LEU A 27 8.59 -5.81 0.26
CA LEU A 27 9.13 -5.57 -1.09
C LEU A 27 9.29 -6.83 -1.95
N ARG A 28 9.15 -8.03 -1.38
CA ARG A 28 9.15 -9.30 -2.13
C ARG A 28 7.76 -9.69 -2.64
N LEU A 29 6.73 -8.90 -2.34
CA LEU A 29 5.39 -9.15 -2.85
C LEU A 29 5.38 -9.05 -4.38
N ARG A 30 4.78 -10.05 -5.00
CA ARG A 30 4.57 -10.14 -6.44
C ARG A 30 3.26 -10.86 -6.74
N PRO A 31 2.61 -10.55 -7.86
CA PRO A 31 1.47 -11.30 -8.33
C PRO A 31 1.81 -12.79 -8.49
N VAL A 32 0.88 -13.67 -8.13
CA VAL A 32 0.99 -15.13 -8.37
C VAL A 32 0.04 -15.65 -9.44
N THR A 33 -0.84 -14.78 -9.95
CA THR A 33 -1.77 -15.07 -11.03
C THR A 33 -1.74 -13.96 -12.09
N PRO A 34 -1.91 -14.29 -13.38
CA PRO A 34 -2.06 -13.29 -14.44
C PRO A 34 -3.27 -12.37 -14.28
N SER A 35 -4.25 -12.74 -13.46
CA SER A 35 -5.50 -11.98 -13.22
C SER A 35 -5.56 -11.35 -11.83
N TYR A 36 -4.41 -10.98 -11.27
CA TYR A 36 -4.33 -10.47 -9.89
C TYR A 36 -5.15 -9.19 -9.67
N GLN A 37 -5.39 -8.40 -10.74
CA GLN A 37 -6.13 -7.15 -10.70
C GLN A 37 -7.54 -7.32 -10.11
N THR A 38 -8.16 -8.48 -10.37
CA THR A 38 -9.52 -8.79 -9.93
C THR A 38 -9.58 -9.92 -8.90
N ALA A 39 -8.47 -10.59 -8.61
CA ALA A 39 -8.41 -11.67 -7.62
C ALA A 39 -8.62 -11.12 -6.19
N PRO A 40 -9.12 -11.94 -5.25
CA PRO A 40 -9.07 -11.64 -3.81
C PRO A 40 -7.65 -11.24 -3.40
N ILE A 41 -7.52 -10.25 -2.52
CA ILE A 41 -6.18 -9.71 -2.20
C ILE A 41 -5.31 -10.76 -1.54
N GLU A 42 -5.91 -11.67 -0.77
CA GLU A 42 -5.25 -12.76 -0.05
C GLU A 42 -4.68 -13.81 -1.00
N GLU A 43 -5.28 -13.96 -2.19
CA GLU A 43 -4.94 -15.00 -3.17
C GLU A 43 -4.13 -14.46 -4.36
N GLY A 44 -4.18 -13.15 -4.61
CA GLY A 44 -3.54 -12.52 -5.77
C GLY A 44 -2.01 -12.42 -5.66
N PHE A 45 -1.46 -12.53 -4.44
CA PHE A 45 -0.04 -12.28 -4.15
C PHE A 45 0.57 -13.36 -3.26
N ASN A 46 1.89 -13.48 -3.30
CA ASN A 46 2.70 -14.44 -2.55
C ASN A 46 2.90 -14.08 -1.06
N TRP A 47 1.85 -13.67 -0.34
CA TRP A 47 1.96 -13.14 1.03
C TRP A 47 2.74 -14.03 2.00
N GLU A 48 2.44 -15.33 2.04
CA GLU A 48 3.10 -16.27 2.96
C GLU A 48 4.60 -16.44 2.65
N GLU A 49 4.97 -16.47 1.36
CA GLU A 49 6.37 -16.53 0.92
C GLU A 49 7.09 -15.22 1.22
N ALA A 50 6.49 -14.08 0.86
CA ALA A 50 7.07 -12.77 1.05
C ALA A 50 7.32 -12.46 2.53
N LEU A 51 6.44 -12.91 3.43
CA LEU A 51 6.52 -12.66 4.87
C LEU A 51 7.12 -13.83 5.66
N ALA A 52 7.71 -14.85 5.01
CA ALA A 52 8.21 -16.06 5.66
C ALA A 52 9.19 -15.77 6.81
N ASP A 53 10.09 -14.78 6.64
CA ASP A 53 11.15 -14.43 7.60
C ASP A 53 10.68 -13.60 8.82
N LEU A 54 9.43 -13.16 8.84
CA LEU A 54 8.84 -12.44 9.97
C LEU A 54 8.14 -13.43 10.88
N ASP A 55 8.40 -13.40 12.19
CA ASP A 55 7.77 -14.35 13.11
C ASP A 55 6.30 -13.99 13.37
N ALA A 56 6.04 -12.71 13.63
CA ALA A 56 4.74 -12.15 13.88
C ALA A 56 4.72 -10.66 13.53
N GLY A 57 3.53 -10.10 13.42
CA GLY A 57 3.34 -8.67 13.25
C GLY A 57 1.92 -8.31 12.82
N GLU A 58 1.64 -7.03 12.83
CA GLU A 58 0.37 -6.43 12.45
C GLU A 58 0.66 -5.20 11.59
N TRP A 59 -0.01 -5.11 10.44
CA TRP A 59 0.20 -4.03 9.48
C TRP A 59 -1.12 -3.62 8.84
N TYR A 60 -1.16 -2.41 8.32
CA TYR A 60 -2.35 -1.84 7.71
C TYR A 60 -2.21 -1.82 6.18
N LEU A 61 -3.16 -2.43 5.49
CA LEU A 61 -3.18 -2.58 4.04
C LEU A 61 -4.32 -1.75 3.45
N VAL A 62 -3.99 -0.93 2.45
CA VAL A 62 -4.97 -0.22 1.63
C VAL A 62 -4.86 -0.73 0.20
N VAL A 63 -5.94 -1.31 -0.32
CA VAL A 63 -6.03 -1.85 -1.67
C VAL A 63 -6.88 -0.92 -2.51
N PHE A 64 -6.30 -0.38 -3.57
CA PHE A 64 -6.97 0.43 -4.57
C PHE A 64 -7.27 -0.43 -5.79
N ARG A 65 -8.55 -0.71 -6.04
CA ARG A 65 -9.00 -1.39 -7.26
C ARG A 65 -9.71 -0.39 -8.14
N SER A 66 -9.46 -0.45 -9.44
CA SER A 66 -10.06 0.48 -10.38
C SER A 66 -10.26 -0.10 -11.78
N VAL A 67 -11.17 0.52 -12.52
CA VAL A 67 -11.26 0.44 -13.98
C VAL A 67 -10.86 1.80 -14.53
N ARG A 68 -9.76 1.85 -15.28
CA ARG A 68 -9.26 3.11 -15.85
C ARG A 68 -10.11 3.52 -17.06
N ARG A 69 -10.36 4.81 -17.19
CA ARG A 69 -11.02 5.37 -18.39
C ARG A 69 -10.13 5.20 -19.62
N PRO A 70 -10.69 4.98 -20.81
CA PRO A 70 -9.92 4.85 -22.04
C PRO A 70 -9.21 6.15 -22.46
N ASP A 71 -9.71 7.30 -22.01
CA ASP A 71 -9.17 8.64 -22.26
C ASP A 71 -8.42 9.22 -21.05
N ALA A 72 -8.06 8.39 -20.06
CA ALA A 72 -7.30 8.82 -18.90
C ALA A 72 -5.97 9.46 -19.31
N ASN A 73 -5.63 10.58 -18.68
CA ASN A 73 -4.33 11.22 -18.87
C ASN A 73 -3.25 10.46 -18.09
N GLU A 74 -2.61 9.51 -18.74
CA GLU A 74 -1.54 8.66 -18.17
C GLU A 74 -0.38 9.47 -17.59
N GLN A 75 0.03 10.55 -18.27
CA GLN A 75 1.14 11.39 -17.78
C GLN A 75 0.78 12.07 -16.47
N ALA A 76 -0.42 12.65 -16.38
CA ALA A 76 -0.89 13.26 -15.14
C ALA A 76 -1.00 12.21 -14.03
N LEU A 77 -1.53 11.03 -14.35
CA LEU A 77 -1.64 9.94 -13.37
C LEU A 77 -0.28 9.57 -12.80
N THR A 78 0.73 9.32 -13.64
CA THR A 78 2.10 9.02 -13.19
C THR A 78 2.67 10.14 -12.32
N GLU A 79 2.51 11.40 -12.74
CA GLU A 79 3.04 12.53 -11.98
C GLU A 79 2.41 12.67 -10.58
N PHE A 80 1.09 12.56 -10.48
CA PHE A 80 0.40 12.65 -9.18
C PHE A 80 0.72 11.45 -8.29
N ASP A 81 0.85 10.25 -8.86
CA ASP A 81 1.22 9.05 -8.12
C ASP A 81 2.66 9.14 -7.57
N ASP A 82 3.62 9.57 -8.39
CA ASP A 82 5.02 9.80 -7.97
C ASP A 82 5.11 10.85 -6.86
N GLN A 83 4.32 11.92 -6.96
CA GLN A 83 4.26 12.98 -5.94
C GLN A 83 3.68 12.47 -4.61
N ALA A 84 2.60 11.68 -4.67
CA ALA A 84 2.02 11.05 -3.48
C ALA A 84 3.01 10.05 -2.86
N TYR A 85 3.60 9.17 -3.66
CA TYR A 85 4.60 8.21 -3.18
C TYR A 85 5.80 8.90 -2.51
N ALA A 86 6.34 9.95 -3.11
CA ALA A 86 7.43 10.73 -2.51
C ALA A 86 7.01 11.36 -1.16
N GLU A 87 5.77 11.82 -1.03
CA GLU A 87 5.24 12.33 0.24
C GLU A 87 5.11 11.24 1.30
N ALA A 88 4.68 10.03 0.91
CA ALA A 88 4.58 8.88 1.81
C ALA A 88 5.95 8.41 2.34
N LEU A 89 6.98 8.47 1.51
CA LEU A 89 8.35 8.18 1.96
C LEU A 89 8.84 9.19 3.00
N MET A 90 8.45 10.46 2.87
CA MET A 90 8.86 11.53 3.79
C MET A 90 8.14 11.48 5.13
N THR A 91 6.89 10.97 5.18
CA THR A 91 6.16 10.83 6.45
C THR A 91 6.61 9.66 7.31
N GLY A 92 7.29 8.68 6.71
CA GLY A 92 7.56 7.40 7.34
C GLY A 92 6.32 6.50 7.41
N GLY A 93 6.53 5.25 7.82
CA GLY A 93 5.45 4.28 8.03
C GLY A 93 5.07 3.44 6.81
N LEU A 94 5.35 3.88 5.59
CA LEU A 94 5.13 3.09 4.37
C LEU A 94 6.16 1.96 4.28
N LEU A 95 5.69 0.72 4.26
CA LEU A 95 6.51 -0.49 4.12
C LEU A 95 6.63 -0.94 2.67
N CYS A 96 5.56 -0.78 1.89
CA CYS A 96 5.52 -1.17 0.49
C CYS A 96 4.46 -0.36 -0.25
N TYR A 97 4.80 0.04 -1.47
CA TYR A 97 3.84 0.46 -2.48
C TYR A 97 3.99 -0.45 -3.69
N PHE A 98 2.88 -1.05 -4.12
CA PHE A 98 2.80 -1.86 -5.32
C PHE A 98 1.88 -1.15 -6.32
N ALA A 99 2.44 -0.78 -7.46
CA ALA A 99 1.70 -0.21 -8.60
C ALA A 99 1.49 -1.30 -9.65
N GLY A 100 0.25 -1.77 -9.80
CA GLY A 100 -0.09 -2.83 -10.74
C GLY A 100 -0.34 -2.33 -12.16
N ASP A 101 -0.10 -3.22 -13.12
CA ASP A 101 -0.41 -3.02 -14.53
C ASP A 101 -1.91 -3.15 -14.81
N LEU A 102 -2.34 -2.50 -15.89
CA LEU A 102 -3.68 -2.70 -16.45
C LEU A 102 -3.80 -4.09 -17.07
N ASP A 103 -4.94 -4.74 -16.85
CA ASP A 103 -5.35 -5.88 -17.66
C ASP A 103 -6.00 -5.44 -18.99
N ALA A 104 -6.40 -6.42 -19.81
CA ALA A 104 -7.03 -6.16 -21.10
C ALA A 104 -8.40 -5.44 -20.99
N GLN A 105 -9.01 -5.41 -19.80
CA GLN A 105 -10.26 -4.73 -19.49
C GLN A 105 -10.03 -3.38 -18.80
N ARG A 106 -8.78 -2.91 -18.68
CA ARG A 106 -8.37 -1.71 -17.94
C ARG A 106 -8.58 -1.81 -16.42
N ASN A 107 -8.75 -3.01 -15.88
CA ASN A 107 -8.70 -3.20 -14.42
C ASN A 107 -7.27 -2.97 -13.95
N CYS A 108 -7.12 -2.32 -12.80
CA CYS A 108 -5.85 -2.12 -12.12
C CYS A 108 -6.02 -2.40 -10.63
N LEU A 109 -4.99 -2.97 -10.02
CA LEU A 109 -4.87 -3.13 -8.58
C LEU A 109 -3.52 -2.56 -8.16
N SER A 110 -3.58 -1.53 -7.32
CA SER A 110 -2.42 -1.02 -6.58
C SER A 110 -2.70 -1.16 -5.09
N PHE A 111 -1.66 -1.27 -4.28
CA PHE A 111 -1.83 -1.26 -2.83
C PHE A 111 -0.65 -0.65 -2.11
N CYS A 112 -0.88 -0.21 -0.89
CA CYS A 112 0.17 0.19 0.03
C CYS A 112 0.01 -0.52 1.37
N VAL A 113 1.16 -0.91 1.94
CA VAL A 113 1.25 -1.50 3.27
C VAL A 113 1.94 -0.50 4.19
N TRP A 114 1.34 -0.28 5.34
CA TRP A 114 1.78 0.65 6.36
C TRP A 114 2.02 -0.07 7.67
N ARG A 115 2.95 0.41 8.49
CA ARG A 115 3.13 -0.09 9.86
C ARG A 115 1.89 0.09 10.72
N SER A 116 1.14 1.17 10.51
CA SER A 116 -0.07 1.48 11.29
C SER A 116 -1.15 2.19 10.46
N ARG A 117 -2.39 2.07 10.92
CA ARG A 117 -3.55 2.79 10.35
C ARG A 117 -3.37 4.31 10.50
N GLU A 118 -2.86 4.74 11.64
CA GLU A 118 -2.65 6.14 11.99
C GLU A 118 -1.64 6.82 11.07
N GLU A 119 -0.58 6.11 10.68
CA GLU A 119 0.39 6.61 9.69
C GLU A 119 -0.25 6.75 8.31
N ALA A 120 -0.97 5.73 7.85
CA ALA A 120 -1.66 5.78 6.57
C ALA A 120 -2.66 6.95 6.50
N GLN A 121 -3.46 7.14 7.56
CA GLN A 121 -4.44 8.22 7.65
C GLN A 121 -3.77 9.60 7.68
N ARG A 122 -2.69 9.76 8.46
CA ARG A 122 -1.95 11.02 8.52
C ARG A 122 -1.39 11.40 7.16
N THR A 123 -0.84 10.44 6.44
CA THR A 123 -0.27 10.67 5.11
C THR A 123 -1.33 10.95 4.06
N ALA A 124 -2.48 10.26 4.11
CA ALA A 124 -3.59 10.50 3.18
C ALA A 124 -4.15 11.93 3.25
N LEU A 125 -3.95 12.63 4.37
CA LEU A 125 -4.38 14.02 4.55
C LEU A 125 -3.38 15.06 4.01
N LEU A 126 -2.23 14.63 3.52
CA LEU A 126 -1.19 15.54 3.06
C LEU A 126 -1.47 16.06 1.64
N PRO A 127 -0.93 17.25 1.28
CA PRO A 127 -1.34 17.94 0.07
C PRO A 127 -1.16 17.15 -1.23
N ARG A 128 -0.08 16.37 -1.38
CA ARG A 128 0.16 15.62 -2.63
C ARG A 128 -0.76 14.40 -2.73
N HIS A 129 -0.97 13.67 -1.63
CA HIS A 129 -1.98 12.61 -1.58
C HIS A 129 -3.39 13.14 -1.84
N ALA A 130 -3.77 14.26 -1.22
CA ALA A 130 -5.06 14.88 -1.42
C ALA A 130 -5.25 15.35 -2.88
N ALA A 131 -4.18 15.82 -3.53
CA ALA A 131 -4.22 16.20 -4.94
C ALA A 131 -4.39 14.97 -5.87
N ALA A 132 -3.66 13.88 -5.61
CA ALA A 132 -3.83 12.63 -6.35
C ALA A 132 -5.25 12.06 -6.20
N ALA A 133 -5.81 12.09 -4.99
CA ALA A 133 -7.18 11.65 -4.72
C ALA A 133 -8.23 12.48 -5.48
N GLN A 134 -8.00 13.78 -5.68
CA GLN A 134 -8.90 14.65 -6.44
C GLN A 134 -8.92 14.32 -7.95
N LEU A 135 -7.88 13.67 -8.47
CA LEU A 135 -7.83 13.23 -9.87
C LEU A 135 -8.65 11.95 -10.11
N ALA A 136 -8.91 11.15 -9.07
CA ALA A 136 -9.54 9.85 -9.21
C ALA A 136 -10.88 9.86 -9.99
N PRO A 137 -11.83 10.79 -9.73
CA PRO A 137 -13.10 10.80 -10.45
C PRO A 137 -12.99 11.04 -11.96
N SER A 138 -11.98 11.79 -12.41
CA SER A 138 -11.74 12.05 -13.83
C SER A 138 -10.85 11.01 -14.50
N THR A 139 -10.14 10.17 -13.73
CA THR A 139 -9.25 9.13 -14.25
C THR A 139 -9.91 7.75 -14.35
N TYR A 140 -10.78 7.42 -13.39
CA TYR A 140 -11.34 6.09 -13.27
C TYR A 140 -12.83 6.07 -13.64
N GLU A 141 -13.25 5.03 -14.37
CA GLU A 141 -14.67 4.74 -14.60
C GLU A 141 -15.31 4.25 -13.29
N TRP A 142 -14.55 3.46 -12.54
CA TRP A 142 -14.91 2.90 -11.25
C TRP A 142 -13.66 2.73 -10.40
N PHE A 143 -13.77 2.93 -9.09
CA PHE A 143 -12.72 2.58 -8.14
C PHE A 143 -13.28 2.29 -6.75
N VAL A 144 -12.51 1.54 -5.95
CA VAL A 144 -12.79 1.28 -4.53
C VAL A 144 -11.47 1.22 -3.74
N LEU A 145 -11.56 1.59 -2.46
CA LEU A 145 -10.49 1.48 -1.47
C LEU A 145 -10.91 0.46 -0.42
N ASP A 146 -10.39 -0.75 -0.51
CA ASP A 146 -10.54 -1.73 0.54
C ASP A 146 -9.43 -1.56 1.58
N ARG A 147 -9.77 -1.73 2.86
CA ARG A 147 -8.84 -1.57 3.97
C ARG A 147 -8.82 -2.85 4.77
N TYR A 148 -7.63 -3.27 5.18
CA TYR A 148 -7.44 -4.48 5.97
C TYR A 148 -6.45 -4.22 7.10
N MET A 149 -6.69 -4.88 8.23
CA MET A 149 -5.61 -5.22 9.15
C MET A 149 -5.06 -6.58 8.74
N ILE A 150 -3.76 -6.63 8.45
CA ILE A 150 -3.07 -7.88 8.13
C ILE A 150 -2.24 -8.33 9.33
N ARG A 151 -2.38 -9.58 9.74
CA ARG A 151 -1.74 -10.11 10.94
C ARG A 151 -1.02 -11.42 10.64
N LYS A 152 0.21 -11.54 11.11
CA LYS A 152 0.93 -12.81 11.19
C LYS A 152 1.03 -13.25 12.64
N VAL A 153 0.53 -14.44 12.95
CA VAL A 153 0.62 -15.03 14.29
C VAL A 153 1.83 -15.94 14.35
N ALA A 154 2.63 -15.81 15.42
CA ALA A 154 3.81 -16.63 15.66
C ALA A 154 3.49 -18.13 15.52
N GLY A 155 4.29 -18.82 14.70
CA GLY A 155 4.16 -20.27 14.47
C GLY A 155 3.00 -20.71 13.57
N SER A 156 2.14 -19.81 13.08
CA SER A 156 1.00 -20.19 12.23
C SER A 156 1.36 -20.37 10.75
N GLY A 157 2.43 -19.72 10.28
CA GLY A 157 2.81 -19.64 8.86
C GLY A 157 1.84 -18.86 7.96
N ARG A 158 0.60 -18.63 8.42
CA ARG A 158 -0.49 -18.01 7.68
C ARG A 158 -0.59 -16.52 7.97
N ILE A 159 -1.12 -15.78 6.98
CA ILE A 159 -1.47 -14.37 7.12
C ILE A 159 -2.99 -14.26 7.23
N ILE A 160 -3.44 -13.52 8.24
CA ILE A 160 -4.86 -13.25 8.49
C ILE A 160 -5.17 -11.85 7.95
N PHE A 161 -6.27 -11.73 7.23
CA PHE A 161 -6.76 -10.47 6.67
C PHE A 161 -8.11 -10.14 7.32
N ASP A 162 -8.14 -9.11 8.16
CA ASP A 162 -9.37 -8.60 8.73
C ASP A 162 -9.79 -7.36 7.93
N ARG A 163 -10.81 -7.49 7.10
CA ARG A 163 -11.36 -6.35 6.34
C ARG A 163 -11.98 -5.34 7.30
N LEU A 164 -11.74 -4.07 7.05
CA LEU A 164 -12.25 -2.95 7.82
C LEU A 164 -13.39 -2.29 7.04
N ASP A 165 -14.56 -2.22 7.68
CA ASP A 165 -15.71 -1.49 7.18
C ASP A 165 -15.58 -0.04 7.66
N ASP A 166 -14.98 0.81 6.81
CA ASP A 166 -14.86 2.26 7.04
C ASP A 166 -16.00 3.03 6.35
#